data_AF-A0A365T4R1-F1
#
_entry.id   AF-A0A365T4R1-F1
#
_cell.length_a   1.000
_cell.length_b   1.000
_cell.length_c   1.000
_cell.angle_alpha   90.00
_cell.angle_beta   90.00
_cell.angle_gamma   90.00
#
_symmetry.space_group_name_H-M   'P 1'
#
loop_
_entity.id
_entity.type
_entity.pdbx_description
1 polymer ?
#
loop_
_entity_poly.entity_id
_entity_poly.type
_entity_poly.pdbx_seq_one_letter_code
_entity_poly.pdbx_strand_id
1 'polypeptide(L)'
;MIGDDAFCPQTGAKLSDETHYDENSQQRIALADAFGIEGEEEGKLTTGAIRSSKAALFNHFRRCHQRHTSENNKLYRKTALALSRLKRAATGAQYEDLYIWYALQHRLSILDYAVDWMHTHASLRCPHCHSRLKYSQLDTGTVAGYCISDCTGTTKDQLPHLRTTIADLYTSAFDETVTTDQILQFKQ
;
A
#
# COMPACT_ATOMS: atom_id res chain seq x y z
N MET A 1 0.58 -1.15 -6.66
CA MET A 1 -0.67 -0.68 -6.03
C MET A 1 -1.64 -0.18 -7.11
N ILE A 2 -2.93 -0.53 -7.02
CA ILE A 2 -3.96 -0.11 -7.99
C ILE A 2 -4.48 1.30 -7.62
N GLY A 3 -4.01 2.34 -8.32
CA GLY A 3 -4.41 3.74 -8.14
C GLY A 3 -3.65 4.68 -9.09
N ASP A 4 -3.91 5.99 -9.01
CA ASP A 4 -3.33 7.04 -9.90
C ASP A 4 -1.80 7.23 -9.74
N ASP A 5 -1.20 6.54 -8.77
CA ASP A 5 0.24 6.48 -8.49
C ASP A 5 0.82 5.09 -8.81
N ALA A 6 0.48 4.54 -9.98
CA ALA A 6 1.02 3.26 -10.41
C ALA A 6 2.57 3.28 -10.46
N PHE A 7 3.19 2.27 -9.86
CA PHE A 7 4.64 2.16 -9.75
C PHE A 7 5.12 0.74 -10.07
N CYS A 8 6.34 0.62 -10.57
CA CYS A 8 6.98 -0.66 -10.83
C CYS A 8 7.16 -1.44 -9.52
N PRO A 9 6.58 -2.64 -9.37
CA PRO A 9 6.65 -3.44 -8.13
C PRO A 9 8.04 -3.99 -7.83
N GLN A 10 9.00 -3.87 -8.77
CA GLN A 10 10.40 -4.26 -8.58
C GLN A 10 11.25 -3.09 -8.08
N THR A 11 11.29 -2.00 -8.86
CA THR A 11 12.17 -0.86 -8.61
C THR A 11 11.51 0.24 -7.80
N GLY A 12 10.19 0.21 -7.74
CA GLY A 12 9.37 1.29 -7.26
C GLY A 12 9.22 2.40 -8.29
N ALA A 13 9.87 2.46 -9.45
CA ALA A 13 9.80 3.64 -10.35
C ALA A 13 8.36 4.04 -10.73
N LYS A 14 8.08 5.33 -10.95
CA LYS A 14 6.76 5.77 -11.45
C LYS A 14 6.57 5.22 -12.86
N LEU A 15 5.43 4.59 -13.13
CA LEU A 15 5.05 4.22 -14.49
C LEU A 15 4.45 5.48 -15.14
N SER A 16 5.10 6.02 -16.17
CA SER A 16 4.52 7.07 -17.00
C SER A 16 3.53 6.47 -17.99
N ASP A 17 2.47 7.21 -18.31
CA ASP A 17 1.50 6.84 -19.35
C ASP A 17 2.06 6.99 -20.79
N GLU A 18 3.29 7.51 -20.94
CA GLU A 18 3.88 7.76 -22.25
C GLU A 18 4.71 6.56 -22.75
N THR A 19 4.05 5.69 -23.51
CA THR A 19 4.73 4.76 -24.43
C THR A 19 5.30 5.57 -25.60
N HIS A 20 6.61 5.84 -25.58
CA HIS A 20 7.31 6.27 -26.79
C HIS A 20 7.87 5.05 -27.51
N TYR A 21 7.30 4.75 -28.69
CA TYR A 21 7.90 3.84 -29.66
C TYR A 21 8.94 4.62 -30.47
N ASP A 22 10.14 4.07 -30.63
CA ASP A 22 11.04 4.53 -31.69
C ASP A 22 10.67 3.87 -33.03
N GLU A 23 11.18 4.43 -34.13
CA GLU A 23 10.88 4.00 -35.50
C GLU A 23 11.31 2.54 -35.80
N ASN A 24 12.02 1.88 -34.88
CA ASN A 24 12.50 0.51 -35.01
C ASN A 24 11.83 -0.49 -34.04
N SER A 25 10.75 -0.08 -33.35
CA SER A 25 9.97 -0.95 -32.45
C SER A 25 10.79 -1.62 -31.34
N GLN A 26 11.81 -0.95 -30.79
CA GLN A 26 12.51 -1.45 -29.60
C GLN A 26 11.99 -0.76 -28.33
N GLN A 27 11.52 -1.55 -27.37
CA GLN A 27 11.17 -1.04 -26.04
C GLN A 27 12.43 -0.53 -25.35
N ARG A 28 12.48 0.77 -25.01
CA ARG A 28 13.49 1.30 -24.12
C ARG A 28 13.23 0.77 -22.71
N ILE A 29 14.06 -0.18 -22.28
CA ILE A 29 14.09 -0.70 -20.90
C ILE A 29 14.41 0.48 -19.97
N ALA A 30 13.60 0.66 -18.92
CA ALA A 30 13.86 1.65 -17.89
C ALA A 30 15.26 1.42 -17.30
N LEU A 31 16.15 2.42 -17.42
CA LEU A 31 17.45 2.40 -16.77
C LEU A 31 17.22 2.28 -15.26
N ALA A 32 17.83 1.24 -14.68
CA ALA A 32 17.87 1.06 -13.24
C ALA A 32 18.50 2.29 -12.60
N ASP A 33 17.81 2.85 -11.60
CA ASP A 33 18.39 3.83 -10.69
C ASP A 33 19.61 3.18 -10.00
N ALA A 34 20.67 3.95 -9.73
CA ALA A 34 22.01 3.48 -9.30
C ALA A 34 22.08 2.72 -7.95
N PHE A 35 20.95 2.24 -7.43
CA PHE A 35 20.78 1.58 -6.14
C PHE A 35 19.99 0.25 -6.24
N GLY A 36 19.88 -0.33 -7.43
CA GLY A 36 19.20 -1.62 -7.63
C GLY A 36 19.92 -2.77 -6.92
N ILE A 37 19.28 -3.34 -5.90
CA ILE A 37 19.64 -4.66 -5.37
C ILE A 37 18.93 -5.67 -6.27
N GLU A 38 19.72 -6.47 -7.00
CA GLU A 38 19.24 -7.56 -7.86
C GLU A 38 18.43 -8.57 -7.03
N GLY A 39 17.19 -8.81 -7.46
CA GLY A 39 16.34 -9.89 -6.99
C GLY A 39 15.70 -10.54 -8.21
N GLU A 40 15.77 -11.87 -8.27
CA GLU A 40 15.42 -12.74 -9.39
C GLU A 40 14.02 -12.52 -9.99
N GLU A 41 13.95 -12.94 -11.26
CA GLU A 41 12.89 -12.76 -12.26
C GLU A 41 11.53 -13.40 -11.90
N GLU A 42 10.44 -12.71 -12.24
CA GLU A 42 9.27 -13.24 -12.99
C GLU A 42 8.24 -12.12 -13.24
N GLY A 43 7.77 -11.97 -14.50
CA GLY A 43 6.43 -11.46 -14.80
C GLY A 43 6.25 -9.98 -15.18
N LYS A 44 6.12 -9.74 -16.49
CA LYS A 44 5.75 -8.51 -17.22
C LYS A 44 4.39 -7.87 -16.82
N LEU A 45 4.31 -6.55 -17.05
CA LEU A 45 3.13 -5.64 -17.13
C LEU A 45 2.42 -5.27 -15.81
N THR A 46 2.63 -4.04 -15.35
CA THR A 46 2.27 -3.59 -13.99
C THR A 46 1.11 -2.59 -13.98
N THR A 47 0.06 -2.92 -14.71
CA THR A 47 -1.31 -2.43 -14.55
C THR A 47 -2.11 -3.46 -13.73
N GLY A 48 -1.85 -3.58 -12.42
CA GLY A 48 -2.67 -4.46 -11.57
C GLY A 48 -1.96 -5.27 -10.48
N ALA A 49 -0.63 -5.21 -10.37
CA ALA A 49 0.08 -5.93 -9.31
C ALA A 49 -0.30 -5.39 -7.91
N ILE A 50 -0.88 -6.29 -7.10
CA ILE A 50 -1.32 -6.02 -5.71
C ILE A 50 -0.21 -6.29 -4.69
N ARG A 51 0.91 -6.89 -5.09
CA ARG A 51 2.08 -7.21 -4.25
C ARG A 51 3.34 -6.67 -4.90
N SER A 52 4.16 -5.98 -4.11
CA SER A 52 5.45 -5.45 -4.53
C SER A 52 6.58 -6.00 -3.66
N SER A 53 7.80 -5.88 -4.17
CA SER A 53 9.00 -6.11 -3.37
C SER A 53 9.08 -5.08 -2.23
N LYS A 54 9.85 -5.42 -1.18
CA LYS A 54 10.14 -4.48 -0.09
C LYS A 54 10.80 -3.20 -0.61
N ALA A 55 11.76 -3.34 -1.53
CA ALA A 55 12.50 -2.22 -2.09
C ALA A 55 11.56 -1.28 -2.87
N ALA A 56 10.67 -1.83 -3.69
CA ALA A 56 9.70 -1.04 -4.43
C ALA A 56 8.74 -0.27 -3.51
N LEU A 57 8.20 -0.95 -2.48
CA LEU A 57 7.28 -0.30 -1.54
C LEU A 57 7.97 0.79 -0.72
N PHE A 58 9.24 0.58 -0.35
CA PHE A 58 10.05 1.60 0.31
C PHE A 58 10.34 2.81 -0.59
N ASN A 59 10.70 2.57 -1.86
CA ASN A 59 10.93 3.65 -2.82
C ASN A 59 9.66 4.42 -3.11
N HIS A 60 8.51 3.73 -3.19
CA HIS A 60 7.20 4.36 -3.28
C HIS A 60 6.92 5.25 -2.07
N PHE A 61 7.10 4.75 -0.85
CA PHE A 61 7.00 5.53 0.37
C PHE A 61 7.85 6.80 0.33
N ARG A 62 9.14 6.67 -0.03
CA ARG A 62 10.07 7.80 -0.08
C ARG A 62 9.59 8.89 -1.03
N ARG A 63 9.15 8.51 -2.23
CA ARG A 63 8.63 9.47 -3.23
C ARG A 63 7.34 10.12 -2.77
N CYS A 64 6.41 9.39 -2.20
CA CYS A 64 5.18 9.98 -1.66
C CYS A 64 5.51 10.98 -0.54
N HIS A 65 6.37 10.61 0.41
CA HIS A 65 6.82 11.52 1.47
C HIS A 65 7.44 12.81 0.91
N GLN A 66 8.33 12.70 -0.08
CA GLN A 66 9.01 13.84 -0.71
C GLN A 66 8.05 14.81 -1.44
N ARG A 67 6.83 14.37 -1.79
CA ARG A 67 5.80 15.28 -2.35
C ARG A 67 5.13 16.14 -1.28
N HIS A 68 5.14 15.71 -0.02
CA HIS A 68 4.48 16.40 1.09
C HIS A 68 5.47 17.11 2.02
N THR A 69 6.72 16.65 2.10
CA THR A 69 7.70 17.14 3.07
C THR A 69 9.13 16.91 2.57
N SER A 70 10.10 17.67 3.09
CA SER A 70 11.52 17.45 2.84
C SER A 70 12.00 16.09 3.36
N GLU A 71 13.16 15.63 2.89
CA GLU A 71 13.70 14.32 3.25
C GLU A 71 13.91 14.14 4.76
N ASN A 72 13.62 12.94 5.26
CA ASN A 72 13.76 12.60 6.67
C ASN A 72 14.42 11.24 6.84
N ASN A 73 15.74 11.25 7.05
CA ASN A 73 16.53 10.02 7.20
C ASN A 73 16.12 9.15 8.40
N LYS A 74 15.67 9.77 9.50
CA LYS A 74 15.20 9.05 10.69
C LYS A 74 13.92 8.28 10.38
N LEU A 75 12.97 8.94 9.73
CA LEU A 75 11.74 8.32 9.23
C LEU A 75 12.05 7.17 8.27
N TYR A 76 12.90 7.39 7.27
CA TYR A 76 13.25 6.37 6.27
C TYR A 76 13.88 5.11 6.90
N ARG A 77 14.76 5.27 7.89
CA ARG A 77 15.32 4.12 8.62
C ARG A 77 14.24 3.35 9.38
N LYS A 78 13.30 4.04 10.04
CA LYS A 78 12.18 3.42 10.75
C LYS A 78 11.23 2.71 9.78
N THR A 79 10.93 3.33 8.64
CA THR A 79 10.12 2.72 7.57
C THR A 79 10.76 1.45 7.05
N ALA A 80 12.05 1.46 6.71
CA ALA A 80 12.74 0.28 6.17
C ALA A 80 12.73 -0.91 7.16
N LEU A 81 12.90 -0.64 8.46
CA LEU A 81 12.83 -1.66 9.50
C LEU A 81 11.39 -2.20 9.65
N ALA A 82 10.40 -1.32 9.72
CA ALA A 82 8.99 -1.69 9.83
C ALA A 82 8.53 -2.53 8.63
N LEU A 83 8.84 -2.11 7.40
CA LEU A 83 8.54 -2.86 6.18
C LEU A 83 9.20 -4.25 6.17
N SER A 84 10.43 -4.37 6.67
CA SER A 84 11.11 -5.66 6.75
C SER A 84 10.39 -6.62 7.70
N ARG A 85 9.87 -6.12 8.83
CA ARG A 85 9.08 -6.93 9.78
C ARG A 85 7.72 -7.30 9.21
N LEU A 86 6.99 -6.33 8.66
CA LEU A 86 5.67 -6.54 8.07
C LEU A 86 5.69 -7.54 6.91
N LYS A 87 6.61 -7.40 5.94
CA LYS A 87 6.72 -8.34 4.81
C LYS A 87 7.13 -9.74 5.26
N ARG A 88 7.86 -9.88 6.38
CA ARG A 88 8.25 -11.18 6.93
C ARG A 88 7.09 -11.86 7.66
N ALA A 89 6.29 -11.10 8.41
CA ALA A 89 5.16 -11.62 9.17
C ALA A 89 3.92 -11.88 8.31
N ALA A 90 3.79 -11.19 7.17
CA ALA A 90 2.65 -11.34 6.27
C ALA A 90 2.49 -12.78 5.78
N THR A 91 1.24 -13.25 5.77
CA THR A 91 0.83 -14.54 5.21
C THR A 91 -0.39 -14.38 4.31
N GLY A 92 -0.52 -15.22 3.27
CA GLY A 92 -1.70 -15.24 2.40
C GLY A 92 -2.06 -13.88 1.80
N ALA A 93 -3.27 -13.38 2.09
CA ALA A 93 -3.76 -12.09 1.63
C ALA A 93 -2.96 -10.90 2.20
N GLN A 94 -2.36 -11.03 3.38
CA GLN A 94 -1.61 -9.94 4.04
C GLN A 94 -0.37 -9.50 3.23
N TYR A 95 0.08 -10.29 2.25
CA TYR A 95 1.18 -9.89 1.36
C TYR A 95 0.83 -8.71 0.44
N GLU A 96 -0.46 -8.43 0.26
CA GLU A 96 -0.91 -7.29 -0.53
C GLU A 96 -0.39 -5.98 0.06
N ASP A 97 0.11 -5.12 -0.83
CA ASP A 97 0.74 -3.86 -0.44
C ASP A 97 -0.23 -2.95 0.29
N LEU A 98 -1.54 -3.08 0.04
CA LEU A 98 -2.59 -2.33 0.73
C LEU A 98 -2.51 -2.54 2.25
N TYR A 99 -2.48 -3.80 2.70
CA TYR A 99 -2.46 -4.13 4.12
C TYR A 99 -1.15 -3.69 4.77
N ILE A 100 -0.03 -3.92 4.08
CA ILE A 100 1.30 -3.55 4.54
C ILE A 100 1.43 -2.02 4.65
N TRP A 101 0.86 -1.28 3.70
CA TRP A 101 0.89 0.18 3.69
C TRP A 101 0.14 0.77 4.89
N TYR A 102 -1.06 0.27 5.20
CA TYR A 102 -1.82 0.75 6.35
C TYR A 102 -1.25 0.27 7.69
N ALA A 103 -0.72 -0.94 7.77
CA ALA A 103 0.01 -1.39 8.97
C ALA A 103 1.27 -0.53 9.21
N LEU A 104 1.98 -0.17 8.14
CA LEU A 104 3.12 0.74 8.21
C LEU A 104 2.70 2.14 8.68
N GLN A 105 1.64 2.70 8.12
CA GLN A 105 1.10 4.01 8.52
C GLN A 105 0.79 4.02 10.01
N HIS A 106 0.09 2.99 10.51
CA HIS A 106 -0.21 2.87 11.94
C HIS A 106 1.05 2.81 12.80
N ARG A 107 2.05 2.01 12.40
CA ARG A 107 3.33 1.93 13.13
C ARG A 107 4.03 3.28 13.21
N LEU A 108 4.07 4.02 12.10
CA LEU A 108 4.74 5.30 12.05
C LEU A 108 3.98 6.37 12.84
N SER A 109 2.65 6.31 12.85
CA SER A 109 1.82 7.18 13.68
C SER A 109 2.04 6.95 15.18
N ILE A 110 2.18 5.70 15.64
CA ILE A 110 2.52 5.38 17.04
C ILE A 110 3.88 5.95 17.45
N LEU A 111 4.79 6.09 16.48
CA LEU A 111 6.12 6.67 16.69
C LEU A 111 6.15 8.20 16.51
N ASP A 112 4.98 8.85 16.56
CA ASP A 112 4.77 10.30 16.43
C ASP A 112 5.28 10.91 15.12
N TYR A 113 5.31 10.12 14.03
CA TYR A 113 5.58 10.68 12.71
C TYR A 113 4.28 11.20 12.07
N ALA A 114 4.34 12.40 11.48
CA ALA A 114 3.24 12.97 10.70
C ALA A 114 3.09 12.22 9.36
N VAL A 115 2.27 11.17 9.36
CA VAL A 115 2.06 10.28 8.20
C VAL A 115 0.62 10.23 7.70
N ASP A 116 -0.22 11.20 8.09
CA ASP A 116 -1.62 11.30 7.64
C ASP A 116 -1.72 11.39 6.11
N TRP A 117 -0.69 11.93 5.42
CA TRP A 117 -0.59 11.95 3.97
C TRP A 117 -0.58 10.56 3.32
N MET A 118 -0.21 9.49 4.04
CA MET A 118 -0.19 8.14 3.47
C MET A 118 -1.57 7.67 3.03
N HIS A 119 -2.65 8.20 3.62
CA HIS A 119 -4.03 7.87 3.23
C HIS A 119 -4.38 8.34 1.81
N THR A 120 -3.71 9.35 1.28
CA THR A 120 -4.01 9.87 -0.07
C THR A 120 -3.38 9.05 -1.19
N HIS A 121 -2.36 8.24 -0.88
CA HIS A 121 -1.63 7.42 -1.85
C HIS A 121 -2.06 5.95 -1.90
N ALA A 122 -3.03 5.57 -1.07
CA ALA A 122 -3.64 4.25 -1.10
C ALA A 122 -5.15 4.35 -0.97
N SER A 123 -5.86 3.72 -1.89
CA SER A 123 -7.32 3.56 -1.79
C SER A 123 -7.64 2.17 -1.24
N LEU A 124 -8.46 2.09 -0.19
CA LEU A 124 -9.02 0.81 0.22
C LEU A 124 -9.84 0.20 -0.92
N ARG A 125 -9.69 -1.12 -1.07
CA ARG A 125 -10.35 -1.93 -2.09
C ARG A 125 -11.10 -3.06 -1.42
N CYS A 126 -12.10 -3.60 -2.12
CA CYS A 126 -12.79 -4.80 -1.66
C CYS A 126 -11.78 -5.96 -1.53
N PRO A 127 -11.74 -6.66 -0.39
CA PRO A 127 -10.81 -7.77 -0.17
C PRO A 127 -11.08 -8.99 -1.07
N HIS A 128 -12.26 -9.07 -1.68
CA HIS A 128 -12.66 -10.22 -2.50
C HIS A 128 -12.40 -10.02 -4.00
N CYS A 129 -12.67 -8.83 -4.54
CA CYS A 129 -12.58 -8.56 -5.98
C CYS A 129 -11.72 -7.33 -6.33
N HIS A 130 -11.10 -6.70 -5.33
CA HIS A 130 -10.29 -5.49 -5.46
C HIS A 130 -10.97 -4.29 -6.13
N SER A 131 -12.30 -4.32 -6.29
CA SER A 131 -13.07 -3.17 -6.76
C SER A 131 -13.07 -2.04 -5.73
N ARG A 132 -13.40 -0.82 -6.18
CA ARG A 132 -13.48 0.34 -5.29
C ARG A 132 -14.53 0.12 -4.21
N LEU A 133 -14.31 0.70 -3.03
CA LEU A 133 -15.33 0.80 -2.01
C LEU A 133 -16.15 2.09 -2.20
N LYS A 134 -17.47 1.98 -2.07
CA LYS A 134 -18.36 3.12 -1.84
C LYS A 134 -18.53 3.27 -0.33
N TYR A 135 -18.46 4.49 0.17
CA TYR A 135 -18.58 4.76 1.60
C TYR A 135 -19.96 5.32 1.91
N SER A 136 -20.57 4.84 2.98
CA SER A 136 -21.78 5.43 3.56
C SER A 136 -21.49 5.77 5.01
N GLN A 137 -21.95 6.95 5.43
CA GLN A 137 -22.05 7.27 6.84
C GLN A 137 -23.35 6.65 7.36
N LEU A 138 -23.26 5.81 8.38
CA LEU A 138 -24.41 5.08 8.91
C LEU A 138 -25.10 5.85 10.03
N ASP A 139 -24.32 6.44 10.95
CA ASP A 139 -24.74 7.31 12.07
C ASP A 139 -23.50 8.05 12.63
N THR A 140 -23.63 8.85 13.70
CA THR A 140 -22.59 9.65 14.39
C THR A 140 -21.16 9.08 14.25
N GLY A 141 -20.44 9.53 13.23
CA GLY A 141 -19.04 9.19 12.96
C GLY A 141 -18.74 7.77 12.45
N THR A 142 -19.72 6.88 12.31
CA THR A 142 -19.45 5.52 11.80
C THR A 142 -19.53 5.49 10.27
N VAL A 143 -18.41 5.15 9.64
CA VAL A 143 -18.29 4.95 8.19
C VAL A 143 -18.28 3.46 7.88
N ALA A 144 -19.12 3.05 6.93
CA ALA A 144 -19.13 1.72 6.34
C ALA A 144 -18.63 1.77 4.88
N GLY A 145 -17.89 0.75 4.46
CA GLY A 145 -17.32 0.64 3.11
C GLY A 145 -17.86 -0.57 2.38
N TYR A 146 -18.65 -0.35 1.34
CA TYR A 146 -19.29 -1.41 0.56
C TYR A 146 -18.60 -1.62 -0.78
N CYS A 147 -18.52 -2.85 -1.24
CA CYS A 147 -17.99 -3.14 -2.58
C CYS A 147 -18.88 -2.51 -3.67
N ILE A 148 -18.31 -1.71 -4.57
CA ILE A 148 -19.08 -1.06 -5.64
C ILE A 148 -19.66 -2.07 -6.64
N SER A 149 -18.94 -3.17 -6.90
CA SER A 149 -19.36 -4.24 -7.81
C SER A 149 -20.24 -5.29 -7.15
N ASP A 150 -20.47 -5.18 -5.83
CA ASP A 150 -21.19 -6.16 -5.02
C ASP A 150 -20.83 -7.62 -5.34
N CYS A 151 -19.53 -7.92 -5.41
CA CYS A 151 -19.02 -9.21 -5.90
C CYS A 151 -19.43 -10.43 -5.04
N THR A 152 -19.99 -10.20 -3.85
CA THR A 152 -20.50 -11.27 -2.97
C THR A 152 -22.03 -11.35 -2.97
N GLY A 153 -22.73 -10.40 -3.60
CA GLY A 153 -24.19 -10.30 -3.58
C GLY A 153 -24.78 -10.01 -2.19
N THR A 154 -23.95 -9.66 -1.21
CA THR A 154 -24.39 -9.51 0.19
C THR A 154 -24.39 -8.07 0.69
N THR A 155 -23.92 -7.09 -0.10
CA THR A 155 -23.75 -5.67 0.30
C THR A 155 -23.22 -5.48 1.73
N LYS A 156 -22.30 -6.36 2.16
CA LYS A 156 -21.69 -6.29 3.50
C LYS A 156 -20.63 -5.20 3.58
N ASP A 157 -20.54 -4.55 4.74
CA ASP A 157 -19.42 -3.67 5.08
C ASP A 157 -18.11 -4.47 5.09
N GLN A 158 -17.13 -3.97 4.34
CA GLN A 158 -15.82 -4.58 4.14
C GLN A 158 -14.77 -3.99 5.09
N LEU A 159 -15.03 -2.85 5.73
CA LEU A 159 -14.08 -2.20 6.63
C LEU A 159 -13.68 -3.08 7.84
N PRO A 160 -14.59 -3.83 8.49
CA PRO A 160 -14.20 -4.74 9.56
C PRO A 160 -13.18 -5.78 9.11
N HIS A 161 -13.38 -6.40 7.94
CA HIS A 161 -12.45 -7.38 7.40
C HIS A 161 -11.06 -6.78 7.10
N LEU A 162 -11.04 -5.59 6.51
CA LEU A 162 -9.79 -4.87 6.24
C LEU A 162 -9.06 -4.51 7.55
N ARG A 163 -9.77 -4.00 8.55
CA ARG A 163 -9.22 -3.66 9.88
C ARG A 163 -8.64 -4.87 10.59
N THR A 164 -9.37 -5.99 10.64
CA THR A 164 -8.89 -7.24 11.21
C THR A 164 -7.62 -7.73 10.52
N THR A 165 -7.62 -7.77 9.18
CA THR A 165 -6.45 -8.23 8.41
C THR A 165 -5.19 -7.39 8.70
N ILE A 166 -5.36 -6.08 8.85
CA ILE A 166 -4.26 -5.16 9.16
C ILE A 166 -3.82 -5.29 10.62
N ALA A 167 -4.75 -5.41 11.56
CA ALA A 167 -4.46 -5.58 12.98
C ALA A 167 -3.72 -6.90 13.25
N ASP A 168 -4.14 -8.00 12.60
CA ASP A 168 -3.49 -9.31 12.70
C ASP A 168 -2.07 -9.26 12.14
N LEU A 169 -1.89 -8.62 10.97
CA LEU A 169 -0.57 -8.40 10.38
C LEU A 169 0.33 -7.57 11.30
N TYR A 170 -0.20 -6.48 11.86
CA TYR A 170 0.55 -5.61 12.76
C TYR A 170 0.99 -6.37 14.01
N THR A 171 0.05 -7.06 14.66
CA THR A 171 0.29 -7.84 15.88
C THR A 171 1.36 -8.89 15.63
N SER A 172 1.27 -9.62 14.51
CA SER A 172 2.26 -10.63 14.14
C SER A 172 3.64 -10.05 13.81
N ALA A 173 3.73 -8.80 13.34
CA ALA A 173 4.99 -8.18 12.95
C ALA A 173 5.75 -7.51 14.10
N PHE A 174 5.04 -7.10 15.15
CA PHE A 174 5.60 -6.28 16.23
C PHE A 174 5.42 -6.88 17.63
N ASP A 175 4.76 -8.04 17.77
CA ASP A 175 4.41 -8.66 19.05
C ASP A 175 3.66 -7.69 19.99
N GLU A 176 2.87 -6.78 19.40
CA GLU A 176 2.09 -5.75 20.06
C GLU A 176 0.61 -5.92 19.66
N THR A 177 -0.25 -6.23 20.63
CA THR A 177 -1.68 -6.39 20.37
C THR A 177 -2.33 -5.03 20.09
N VAL A 178 -2.94 -4.90 18.92
CA VAL A 178 -3.69 -3.71 18.49
C VAL A 178 -5.13 -4.08 18.21
N THR A 179 -6.08 -3.25 18.65
CA THR A 179 -7.50 -3.46 18.38
C THR A 179 -7.88 -2.92 17.00
N THR A 180 -8.91 -3.49 16.39
CA THR A 180 -9.40 -3.03 15.07
C THR A 180 -9.84 -1.57 15.08
N ASP A 181 -10.24 -1.05 16.23
CA ASP A 181 -10.68 0.34 16.41
C ASP A 181 -9.52 1.34 16.45
N GLN A 182 -8.28 0.85 16.54
CA GLN A 182 -7.07 1.67 16.42
C GLN A 182 -6.55 1.73 14.97
N ILE A 183 -7.09 0.89 14.09
CA ILE A 183 -6.67 0.75 12.68
C ILE A 183 -7.70 1.42 11.76
N LEU A 184 -7.22 2.14 10.73
CA LEU A 184 -8.04 2.73 9.68
C LEU A 184 -9.25 3.53 10.23
N GLN A 185 -8.93 4.49 11.09
CA GLN A 185 -9.91 5.44 11.59
C GLN A 185 -9.97 6.64 10.65
N PHE A 186 -11.17 6.95 10.16
CA PHE A 186 -11.41 8.13 9.34
C PHE A 186 -11.69 9.29 10.30
N LYS A 187 -10.71 10.19 10.48
CA LYS A 187 -10.90 11.42 11.26
C LYS A 187 -11.97 12.28 10.57
N GLN A 188 -12.88 12.85 11.35
CA GLN A 188 -13.82 13.90 10.89
C GLN A 188 -13.07 15.20 10.62
#